data_AF-A0A7Y2HXH1-F1
#
_entry.id   AF-A0A7Y2HXH1-F1
#
_cell.length_a   1.000
_cell.length_b   1.000
_cell.length_c   1.000
_cell.angle_alpha   90.00
_cell.angle_beta   90.00
_cell.angle_gamma   90.00
#
_symmetry.space_group_name_H-M   'P 1'
#
loop_
_entity.id
_entity.type
_entity.pdbx_description
1 polymer ?
#
loop_
_entity_poly.entity_id
_entity_poly.type
_entity_poly.pdbx_seq_one_letter_code
_entity_poly.pdbx_strand_id
1 'polypeptide(L)'
;MTIAMVILSIIVVGMGSVMVLAARDLGGTQSDAVAASRTADVAEAIIRDVGFLSTITEQTDRAITLTVPDRDGDGNAETIRYAWESATGDPGVPGDPIWRTYNGGTPVAVIDAAQDFSLTYLTRVVRGDWIPVADESFNLLFVVPDPNDLDAGEILRRDLIESWGYTVTVIDDDAIPLEFDAAVAGNSVAYVCETVDPGRLGTKLTPADIGVVSEQREMAELLEVEAKETRDYGQSSVKVVDAGHYITALVSPGDLTIASSSVRLLRPDDALAPDAVFPISKHDDPTKGVLVTVEAGGTLDDATPAAGRRVVLPWGKDLDFSKLNATAHVLTKRSIDWAAGNESLGGSTFGYVDAFPTNVTNVRRLQVATQVTLAEAGTVTEVGAFIGGFADNCRFAIYSDLAGEPDTLLAETAAFAIESAYDWQSAALPPIHLTPGTYWLALALASNTQGFFVDSGGELRYRNHWAEKNGFLPSWGASDDTFGVKMSIYAAYVTD
;
A
#
# COMPACT_ATOMS: atom_id res chain seq x y z
N MET A 1 -25.27 78.99 -46.77
CA MET A 1 -25.71 77.65 -47.25
C MET A 1 -24.52 76.72 -47.55
N THR A 2 -23.41 77.22 -48.11
CA THR A 2 -22.17 76.45 -48.38
C THR A 2 -21.50 75.87 -47.13
N ILE A 3 -21.41 76.63 -46.03
CA ILE A 3 -20.82 76.15 -44.77
C ILE A 3 -21.62 74.97 -44.18
N ALA A 4 -22.95 75.01 -44.27
CA ALA A 4 -23.81 73.94 -43.78
C ALA A 4 -23.63 72.62 -44.58
N MET A 5 -23.40 72.70 -45.89
CA MET A 5 -23.12 71.53 -46.73
C MET A 5 -21.74 70.91 -46.45
N VAL A 6 -20.73 71.74 -46.16
CA VAL A 6 -19.39 71.25 -45.78
C VAL A 6 -19.46 70.52 -44.43
N ILE A 7 -20.16 71.08 -43.44
CA ILE A 7 -20.34 70.43 -42.13
C ILE A 7 -21.11 69.11 -42.26
N LEU A 8 -22.17 69.07 -43.06
CA LEU A 8 -22.95 67.84 -43.28
C LEU A 8 -22.10 66.75 -43.96
N SER A 9 -21.24 67.11 -44.92
CA SER A 9 -20.37 66.14 -45.60
C SER A 9 -19.34 65.50 -44.65
N ILE A 10 -18.78 66.27 -43.72
CA ILE A 10 -17.84 65.77 -42.72
C ILE A 10 -18.54 64.84 -41.73
N ILE A 11 -19.78 65.16 -41.34
CA ILE A 11 -20.57 64.32 -40.44
C ILE A 11 -20.94 63.00 -41.12
N VAL A 12 -21.37 63.01 -42.38
CA VAL A 12 -21.74 61.79 -43.11
C VAL A 12 -20.53 60.87 -43.34
N VAL A 13 -19.36 61.43 -43.68
CA VAL A 13 -18.12 60.65 -43.82
C VAL A 13 -17.66 60.12 -42.46
N GLY A 14 -17.74 60.94 -41.41
CA GLY A 14 -17.44 60.51 -40.04
C GLY A 14 -18.33 59.36 -39.57
N MET A 15 -19.65 59.48 -39.78
CA MET A 15 -20.62 58.43 -39.45
C MET A 15 -20.39 57.16 -40.27
N GLY A 16 -20.01 57.28 -41.55
CA GLY A 16 -19.63 56.13 -42.39
C GLY A 16 -18.42 55.38 -41.83
N SER A 17 -17.38 56.09 -41.39
CA SER A 17 -16.20 55.49 -40.75
C SER A 17 -16.54 54.82 -39.41
N VAL A 18 -17.39 55.44 -38.59
CA VAL A 18 -17.83 54.84 -37.32
C VAL A 18 -18.67 53.59 -37.56
N MET A 19 -19.55 53.59 -38.58
CA MET A 19 -20.33 52.41 -38.94
C MET A 19 -19.45 51.26 -39.46
N VAL A 20 -18.42 51.55 -40.26
CA VAL A 20 -17.47 50.53 -40.73
C VAL A 20 -16.65 49.95 -39.56
N LEU A 21 -16.24 50.79 -38.61
CA LEU A 21 -15.54 50.35 -37.40
C LEU A 21 -16.46 49.50 -36.51
N ALA A 22 -17.69 49.94 -36.26
CA ALA A 22 -18.67 49.18 -35.47
C ALA A 22 -19.08 47.85 -36.13
N ALA A 23 -19.21 47.82 -37.46
CA ALA A 23 -19.49 46.59 -38.20
C ALA A 23 -18.32 45.59 -38.15
N ARG A 24 -17.07 46.09 -38.13
CA ARG A 24 -15.86 45.26 -38.02
C ARG A 24 -15.69 44.67 -36.61
N ASP A 25 -16.10 45.40 -35.58
CA ASP A 25 -16.08 44.97 -34.19
C ASP A 25 -17.16 43.90 -33.90
N LEU A 26 -18.36 44.06 -34.46
CA LEU A 26 -19.45 43.08 -34.37
C LEU A 26 -19.11 41.74 -35.06
N GLY A 27 -18.35 41.76 -36.15
CA GLY A 27 -17.91 40.56 -36.87
C GLY A 27 -16.89 39.69 -36.12
N GLY A 28 -16.10 40.27 -35.20
CA GLY A 28 -15.13 39.53 -34.39
C GLY A 28 -15.80 38.66 -33.33
N THR A 29 -16.82 39.19 -32.64
CA THR A 29 -17.47 38.51 -31.51
C THR A 29 -18.13 37.16 -31.86
N GLN A 30 -18.70 37.02 -33.06
CA GLN A 30 -19.34 35.78 -33.50
C GLN A 30 -18.31 34.73 -33.95
N SER A 31 -17.21 35.17 -34.57
CA SER A 31 -16.04 34.34 -34.90
C SER A 31 -15.37 33.80 -33.65
N ASP A 32 -15.16 34.66 -32.65
CA ASP A 32 -14.48 34.33 -31.41
C ASP A 32 -15.31 33.40 -30.52
N ALA A 33 -16.64 33.58 -30.50
CA ALA A 33 -17.53 32.67 -29.79
C ALA A 33 -17.57 31.26 -30.41
N VAL A 34 -17.55 31.16 -31.74
CA VAL A 34 -17.49 29.87 -32.45
C VAL A 34 -16.13 29.20 -32.25
N ALA A 35 -15.04 29.98 -32.28
CA ALA A 35 -13.70 29.47 -31.99
C ALA A 35 -13.59 28.96 -30.55
N ALA A 36 -14.10 29.72 -29.57
CA ALA A 36 -14.12 29.32 -28.16
C ALA A 36 -14.94 28.04 -27.93
N SER A 37 -16.11 27.90 -28.59
CA SER A 37 -16.92 26.69 -28.52
C SER A 37 -16.18 25.47 -29.07
N ARG A 38 -15.52 25.59 -30.23
CA ARG A 38 -14.72 24.49 -30.81
C ARG A 38 -13.56 24.08 -29.91
N THR A 39 -12.88 25.05 -29.31
CA THR A 39 -11.79 24.77 -28.35
C THR A 39 -12.32 24.01 -27.13
N ALA A 40 -13.50 24.38 -26.62
CA ALA A 40 -14.13 23.68 -25.51
C ALA A 40 -14.50 22.23 -25.87
N ASP A 41 -15.07 22.00 -27.06
CA ASP A 41 -15.43 20.66 -27.54
C ASP A 41 -14.19 19.76 -27.68
N VAL A 42 -13.08 20.30 -28.18
CA VAL A 42 -11.80 19.58 -28.31
C VAL A 42 -11.19 19.30 -26.93
N ALA A 43 -11.24 20.26 -26.01
CA ALA A 43 -10.77 20.04 -24.63
C ALA A 43 -11.59 18.95 -23.92
N GLU A 44 -12.91 18.95 -24.09
CA GLU A 44 -13.78 17.91 -23.53
C GLU A 44 -13.48 16.54 -24.16
N ALA A 45 -13.21 16.48 -25.46
CA ALA A 45 -12.83 15.24 -26.13
C ALA A 45 -11.50 14.68 -25.57
N ILE A 46 -10.49 15.54 -25.35
CA ILE A 46 -9.22 15.14 -24.74
C ILE A 46 -9.44 14.66 -23.30
N ILE A 47 -10.22 15.38 -22.49
CA ILE A 47 -10.52 15.00 -21.10
C ILE A 47 -11.25 13.66 -21.04
N ARG A 48 -12.22 13.45 -21.95
CA ARG A 48 -12.95 12.18 -22.06
C ARG A 48 -12.01 11.04 -22.43
N ASP A 49 -11.11 11.25 -23.38
CA ASP A 49 -10.13 10.23 -23.78
C ASP A 49 -9.17 9.89 -22.65
N VAL A 50 -8.73 10.90 -21.89
CA VAL A 50 -7.93 10.71 -20.68
C VAL A 50 -8.71 9.96 -19.60
N GLY A 51 -10.00 10.21 -19.45
CA GLY A 51 -10.85 9.53 -18.46
C GLY A 51 -11.02 8.02 -18.68
N PHE A 52 -10.77 7.53 -19.90
CA PHE A 52 -10.84 6.11 -20.24
C PHE A 52 -9.46 5.54 -20.62
N LEU A 53 -8.35 6.22 -20.32
CA LEU A 53 -7.03 5.74 -20.71
C LEU A 53 -6.64 4.48 -19.92
N SER A 54 -6.00 3.52 -20.58
CA SER A 54 -5.35 2.38 -19.95
C SER A 54 -3.85 2.57 -19.84
N THR A 55 -3.22 3.14 -20.88
CA THR A 55 -1.77 3.36 -20.95
C THR A 55 -1.44 4.64 -21.71
N ILE A 56 -0.29 5.25 -21.38
CA ILE A 56 0.28 6.40 -22.09
C ILE A 56 1.62 5.95 -22.68
N THR A 57 1.80 6.13 -23.99
CA THR A 57 3.02 5.68 -24.71
C THR A 57 3.89 6.84 -25.20
N GLU A 58 3.35 8.05 -25.21
CA GLU A 58 4.09 9.29 -25.48
C GLU A 58 3.52 10.38 -24.58
N GLN A 59 4.42 11.16 -23.98
CA GLN A 59 4.03 12.26 -23.12
C GLN A 59 5.09 13.37 -23.18
N THR A 60 4.67 14.53 -23.68
CA THR A 60 5.45 15.76 -23.69
C THR A 60 4.55 16.93 -23.31
N ASP A 61 5.09 18.14 -23.23
CA ASP A 61 4.31 19.36 -23.01
C ASP A 61 3.35 19.69 -24.18
N ARG A 62 3.55 19.06 -25.35
CA ARG A 62 2.84 19.37 -26.61
C ARG A 62 2.26 18.17 -27.34
N ALA A 63 2.53 16.95 -26.89
CA ALA A 63 1.98 15.73 -27.46
C ALA A 63 1.68 14.68 -26.40
N ILE A 64 0.59 13.93 -26.59
CA ILE A 64 0.22 12.78 -25.76
C ILE A 64 -0.34 11.67 -26.65
N THR A 65 0.14 10.45 -26.44
CA THR A 65 -0.41 9.24 -27.07
C THR A 65 -1.03 8.35 -26.00
N LEU A 66 -2.33 8.13 -26.13
CA LEU A 66 -3.20 7.39 -25.22
C LEU A 66 -3.60 6.06 -25.84
N THR A 67 -3.71 5.01 -25.03
CA THR A 67 -4.46 3.80 -25.36
C THR A 67 -5.78 3.81 -24.60
N VAL A 68 -6.88 3.57 -25.29
CA VAL A 68 -8.25 3.52 -24.73
C VAL A 68 -8.89 2.16 -25.03
N PRO A 69 -9.80 1.66 -24.18
CA PRO A 69 -10.57 0.46 -24.46
C PRO A 69 -11.36 0.58 -25.76
N ASP A 70 -11.52 -0.55 -26.44
CA ASP A 70 -12.23 -0.70 -27.71
C ASP A 70 -13.58 0.07 -27.73
N ARG A 71 -13.67 1.04 -28.64
CA ARG A 71 -14.82 1.92 -28.90
C ARG A 71 -15.48 1.64 -30.23
N ASP A 72 -14.73 1.12 -31.21
CA ASP A 72 -15.26 0.82 -32.55
C ASP A 72 -15.76 -0.63 -32.71
N GLY A 73 -15.53 -1.46 -31.69
CA GLY A 73 -16.06 -2.82 -31.55
C GLY A 73 -15.26 -3.86 -32.33
N ASP A 74 -14.01 -3.56 -32.69
CA ASP A 74 -13.14 -4.46 -33.45
C ASP A 74 -12.35 -5.46 -32.59
N GLY A 75 -12.50 -5.38 -31.26
CA GLY A 75 -11.85 -6.24 -30.28
C GLY A 75 -10.44 -5.79 -29.88
N ASN A 76 -9.93 -4.67 -30.41
CA ASN A 76 -8.62 -4.12 -30.09
C ASN A 76 -8.74 -2.77 -29.37
N ALA A 77 -7.85 -2.51 -28.42
CA ALA A 77 -7.75 -1.20 -27.80
C ALA A 77 -7.23 -0.15 -28.81
N GLU A 78 -7.79 1.06 -28.80
CA GLU A 78 -7.40 2.09 -29.75
C GLU A 78 -6.30 3.00 -29.24
N THR A 79 -5.48 3.47 -30.18
CA THR A 79 -4.41 4.42 -29.91
C THR A 79 -4.80 5.80 -30.44
N ILE A 80 -4.86 6.79 -29.57
CA ILE A 80 -5.21 8.17 -29.90
C ILE A 80 -4.02 9.08 -29.57
N ARG A 81 -3.47 9.75 -30.57
CA ARG A 81 -2.41 10.75 -30.39
C ARG A 81 -2.94 12.15 -30.61
N TYR A 82 -2.74 13.04 -29.63
CA TYR A 82 -2.93 14.47 -29.76
C TYR A 82 -1.57 15.16 -29.80
N ALA A 83 -1.31 16.03 -30.78
CA ALA A 83 -0.03 16.72 -30.88
C ALA A 83 -0.15 18.12 -31.47
N TRP A 84 0.49 19.10 -30.83
CA TRP A 84 0.64 20.46 -31.35
C TRP A 84 1.94 20.57 -32.13
N GLU A 85 1.83 20.42 -33.44
CA GLU A 85 2.95 20.28 -34.37
C GLU A 85 2.64 20.99 -35.67
N SER A 86 3.68 21.49 -36.33
CA SER A 86 3.56 21.99 -37.69
C SER A 86 3.13 20.88 -38.65
N ALA A 87 2.67 21.23 -39.85
CA ALA A 87 2.35 20.26 -40.89
C ALA A 87 3.55 19.39 -41.32
N THR A 88 4.78 19.77 -40.94
CA THR A 88 6.02 19.04 -41.21
C THR A 88 6.51 18.21 -40.02
N GLY A 89 5.79 18.21 -38.89
CA GLY A 89 6.13 17.46 -37.68
C GLY A 89 7.15 18.16 -36.76
N ASP A 90 7.38 19.46 -36.96
CA ASP A 90 8.19 20.27 -36.04
C ASP A 90 7.34 20.70 -34.82
N PRO A 91 7.96 21.01 -33.66
CA PRO A 91 7.23 21.49 -32.49
C PRO A 91 6.36 22.71 -32.81
N GLY A 92 5.07 22.66 -32.43
CA GLY A 92 4.10 23.70 -32.78
C GLY A 92 4.46 25.09 -32.24
N VAL A 93 4.19 26.11 -33.04
CA VAL A 93 4.24 27.53 -32.64
C VAL A 93 2.85 28.16 -32.73
N PRO A 94 2.60 29.33 -32.12
CA PRO A 94 1.31 30.00 -32.23
C PRO A 94 0.85 30.17 -33.68
N GLY A 95 -0.33 29.63 -33.98
CA GLY A 95 -0.90 29.56 -35.33
C GLY A 95 -0.82 28.17 -35.98
N ASP A 96 -0.05 27.23 -35.43
CA ASP A 96 0.00 25.84 -35.91
C ASP A 96 -1.21 25.02 -35.40
N PRO A 97 -1.62 23.97 -36.15
CA PRO A 97 -2.73 23.12 -35.78
C PRO A 97 -2.41 22.13 -34.66
N ILE A 98 -3.44 21.71 -33.93
CA ILE A 98 -3.41 20.54 -33.06
C ILE A 98 -3.99 19.36 -33.85
N TRP A 99 -3.21 18.30 -33.98
CA TRP A 99 -3.57 17.09 -34.70
C TRP A 99 -4.11 16.03 -33.76
N ARG A 100 -5.11 15.28 -34.23
CA ARG A 100 -5.56 14.01 -33.65
C ARG A 100 -5.29 12.88 -34.65
N THR A 101 -4.62 11.83 -34.19
CA THR A 101 -4.37 10.61 -34.97
C THR A 101 -5.04 9.44 -34.26
N TYR A 102 -5.80 8.63 -34.99
CA TYR A 102 -6.53 7.48 -34.47
C TYR A 102 -5.99 6.19 -35.09
N ASN A 103 -5.56 5.22 -34.28
CA ASN A 103 -5.00 3.93 -34.68
C ASN A 103 -3.88 4.04 -35.74
N GLY A 104 -3.03 5.06 -35.63
CA GLY A 104 -1.96 5.33 -36.60
C GLY A 104 -2.45 5.78 -37.98
N GLY A 105 -3.73 6.15 -38.11
CA GLY A 105 -4.34 6.63 -39.34
C GLY A 105 -3.87 8.03 -39.77
N THR A 106 -4.58 8.63 -40.73
CA THR A 106 -4.25 9.98 -41.19
C THR A 106 -4.53 11.03 -40.09
N PRO A 107 -3.55 11.89 -39.73
CA PRO A 107 -3.78 12.96 -38.77
C PRO A 107 -4.87 13.94 -39.24
N VAL A 108 -5.78 14.30 -38.35
CA VAL A 108 -6.86 15.26 -38.59
C VAL A 108 -6.68 16.46 -37.66
N ALA A 109 -6.72 17.67 -38.20
CA ALA A 109 -6.66 18.89 -37.39
C ALA A 109 -7.94 19.00 -36.56
N VAL A 110 -7.80 19.02 -35.23
CA VAL A 110 -8.91 19.28 -34.31
C VAL A 110 -9.02 20.78 -33.98
N ILE A 111 -7.90 21.49 -34.05
CA ILE A 111 -7.82 22.95 -34.01
C ILE A 111 -6.89 23.38 -35.13
N ASP A 112 -7.34 24.26 -36.02
CA ASP A 112 -6.59 24.66 -37.22
C ASP A 112 -5.44 25.64 -36.94
N ALA A 113 -5.56 26.46 -35.88
CA ALA A 113 -4.59 27.50 -35.53
C ALA A 113 -4.57 27.76 -34.02
N ALA A 114 -3.95 26.86 -33.26
CA ALA A 114 -3.85 26.99 -31.81
C ALA A 114 -2.86 28.10 -31.44
N GLN A 115 -3.24 28.96 -30.49
CA GLN A 115 -2.36 30.02 -30.00
C GLN A 115 -1.47 29.54 -28.84
N ASP A 116 -1.99 28.61 -28.06
CA ASP A 116 -1.29 27.97 -26.95
C ASP A 116 -1.88 26.57 -26.75
N PHE A 117 -1.02 25.64 -26.34
CA PHE A 117 -1.38 24.28 -25.98
C PHE A 117 -0.34 23.75 -25.01
N SER A 118 -0.79 23.36 -23.83
CA SER A 118 0.07 22.81 -22.81
C SER A 118 -0.58 21.58 -22.21
N LEU A 119 0.13 20.46 -22.28
CA LEU A 119 -0.21 19.23 -21.60
C LEU A 119 0.56 19.08 -20.30
N THR A 120 1.05 20.17 -19.70
CA THR A 120 1.75 20.13 -18.42
C THR A 120 0.88 19.46 -17.37
N TYR A 121 1.39 18.37 -16.80
CA TYR A 121 0.70 17.54 -15.82
C TYR A 121 1.47 17.57 -14.52
N LEU A 122 0.75 17.35 -13.43
CA LEU A 122 1.36 17.09 -12.14
C LEU A 122 1.55 15.58 -12.01
N THR A 123 2.80 15.13 -12.01
CA THR A 123 3.11 13.77 -11.57
C THR A 123 3.03 13.73 -10.05
N ARG A 124 2.18 12.87 -9.53
CA ARG A 124 2.33 12.38 -8.16
C ARG A 124 2.78 10.95 -8.26
N VAL A 125 3.94 10.63 -7.70
CA VAL A 125 4.28 9.24 -7.45
C VAL A 125 3.27 8.74 -6.43
N VAL A 126 2.41 7.84 -6.89
CA VAL A 126 1.57 7.04 -6.00
C VAL A 126 2.33 5.74 -5.91
N ARG A 127 3.04 5.53 -4.80
CA ARG A 127 3.29 4.16 -4.41
C ARG A 127 1.91 3.62 -4.07
N GLY A 128 1.35 2.82 -4.97
CA GLY A 128 0.51 1.76 -4.44
C GLY A 128 1.34 1.03 -3.40
N ASP A 129 0.70 0.48 -2.39
CA ASP A 129 1.24 -0.72 -1.79
C ASP A 129 1.80 -1.57 -2.93
N TRP A 130 2.93 -2.22 -2.70
CA TRP A 130 3.43 -3.20 -3.63
C TRP A 130 2.31 -4.24 -3.84
N ILE A 131 1.40 -3.99 -4.78
CA ILE A 131 0.76 -5.03 -5.55
C ILE A 131 1.95 -5.48 -6.38
N PRO A 132 2.42 -6.72 -6.17
CA PRO A 132 3.43 -7.29 -7.05
C PRO A 132 3.05 -6.94 -8.48
N VAL A 133 4.03 -6.43 -9.24
CA VAL A 133 3.97 -6.59 -10.70
C VAL A 133 3.51 -8.03 -10.91
N ALA A 134 2.44 -8.22 -11.68
CA ALA A 134 1.74 -9.49 -11.88
C ALA A 134 2.67 -10.60 -12.41
N ASP A 135 3.53 -11.09 -11.53
CA ASP A 135 4.48 -12.20 -11.70
C ASP A 135 4.93 -12.81 -10.35
N GLU A 136 4.56 -12.23 -9.18
CA GLU A 136 4.56 -12.97 -7.91
C GLU A 136 3.22 -12.78 -7.19
N SER A 137 2.18 -13.44 -7.67
CA SER A 137 1.03 -13.75 -6.82
C SER A 137 1.51 -14.67 -5.70
N PHE A 138 1.27 -14.32 -4.44
CA PHE A 138 1.50 -15.27 -3.35
C PHE A 138 0.44 -16.37 -3.47
N ASN A 139 0.89 -17.51 -3.95
CA ASN A 139 0.02 -18.65 -4.25
C ASN A 139 -0.11 -19.51 -2.99
N LEU A 140 -1.34 -19.78 -2.58
CA LEU A 140 -1.65 -20.62 -1.43
C LEU A 140 -2.38 -21.89 -1.88
N LEU A 141 -1.87 -23.04 -1.46
CA LEU A 141 -2.53 -24.32 -1.63
C LEU A 141 -3.52 -24.56 -0.48
N PHE A 142 -4.82 -24.50 -0.75
CA PHE A 142 -5.87 -24.73 0.23
C PHE A 142 -6.34 -26.19 0.16
N VAL A 143 -5.98 -26.98 1.17
CA VAL A 143 -6.27 -28.42 1.23
C VAL A 143 -7.60 -28.64 1.95
N VAL A 144 -8.52 -29.34 1.28
CA VAL A 144 -9.91 -29.57 1.71
C VAL A 144 -10.36 -31.01 1.39
N PRO A 145 -11.44 -31.52 2.00
CA PRO A 145 -11.97 -32.86 1.71
C PRO A 145 -12.56 -33.05 0.32
N ASP A 146 -13.16 -32.01 -0.27
CA ASP A 146 -13.68 -32.02 -1.64
C ASP A 146 -13.65 -30.60 -2.23
N PRO A 147 -12.81 -30.31 -3.24
CA PRO A 147 -12.70 -28.99 -3.84
C PRO A 147 -13.97 -28.55 -4.59
N ASN A 148 -14.89 -29.47 -4.90
CA ASN A 148 -16.12 -29.18 -5.63
C ASN A 148 -17.34 -28.94 -4.71
N ASP A 149 -17.21 -29.21 -3.41
CA ASP A 149 -18.30 -29.08 -2.43
C ASP A 149 -17.78 -28.49 -1.11
N LEU A 150 -17.26 -27.27 -1.18
CA LEU A 150 -16.77 -26.56 -0.01
C LEU A 150 -17.91 -26.20 0.96
N ASP A 151 -17.72 -26.47 2.23
CA ASP A 151 -18.64 -26.05 3.28
C ASP A 151 -18.56 -24.53 3.56
N ALA A 152 -19.49 -24.03 4.39
CA ALA A 152 -19.55 -22.60 4.71
C ALA A 152 -18.30 -22.08 5.45
N GLY A 153 -17.66 -22.91 6.26
CA GLY A 153 -16.44 -22.55 6.98
C GLY A 153 -15.21 -22.55 6.07
N GLU A 154 -15.15 -23.46 5.10
CA GLU A 154 -14.09 -23.51 4.09
C GLU A 154 -14.18 -22.33 3.13
N ILE A 155 -15.40 -21.98 2.67
CA ILE A 155 -15.65 -20.78 1.87
C ILE A 155 -15.20 -19.52 2.62
N LEU A 156 -15.54 -19.38 3.89
CA LEU A 156 -15.13 -18.22 4.70
C LEU A 156 -13.60 -18.09 4.80
N ARG A 157 -12.87 -19.20 4.97
CA ARG A 157 -11.40 -19.20 5.02
C ARG A 157 -10.80 -18.83 3.68
N ARG A 158 -11.26 -19.45 2.59
CA ARG A 158 -10.81 -19.13 1.24
C ARG A 158 -11.02 -17.64 0.94
N ASP A 159 -12.24 -17.13 1.12
CA ASP A 159 -12.59 -15.74 0.81
C ASP A 159 -11.77 -14.76 1.67
N LEU A 160 -11.54 -15.09 2.94
CA LEU A 160 -10.69 -14.28 3.83
C LEU A 160 -9.22 -14.27 3.35
N ILE A 161 -8.67 -15.43 2.97
CA ILE A 161 -7.30 -15.56 2.45
C ILE A 161 -7.15 -14.79 1.12
N GLU A 162 -8.12 -14.91 0.21
CA GLU A 162 -8.15 -14.15 -1.05
C GLU A 162 -8.23 -12.64 -0.79
N SER A 163 -8.98 -12.22 0.23
CA SER A 163 -9.05 -10.80 0.63
C SER A 163 -7.71 -10.23 1.12
N TRP A 164 -6.79 -11.09 1.56
CA TRP A 164 -5.43 -10.72 1.95
C TRP A 164 -4.44 -10.64 0.77
N GLY A 165 -4.91 -10.90 -0.46
CA GLY A 165 -4.10 -10.82 -1.69
C GLY A 165 -3.47 -12.14 -2.13
N TYR A 166 -3.79 -13.26 -1.49
CA TYR A 166 -3.34 -14.58 -1.94
C TYR A 166 -4.18 -15.07 -3.12
N THR A 167 -3.54 -15.76 -4.05
CA THR A 167 -4.23 -16.57 -5.06
C THR A 167 -4.40 -17.98 -4.51
N VAL A 168 -5.64 -18.43 -4.31
CA VAL A 168 -5.92 -19.72 -3.67
C VAL A 168 -6.12 -20.82 -4.72
N THR A 169 -5.27 -21.84 -4.65
CA THR A 169 -5.44 -23.10 -5.37
C THR A 169 -6.06 -24.12 -4.42
N VAL A 170 -7.30 -24.56 -4.68
CA VAL A 170 -7.98 -25.56 -3.84
C VAL A 170 -7.61 -26.98 -4.31
N ILE A 171 -7.31 -27.89 -3.38
CA ILE A 171 -6.98 -29.29 -3.68
C ILE A 171 -7.68 -30.25 -2.73
N ASP A 172 -8.06 -31.42 -3.27
CA ASP A 172 -8.62 -32.56 -2.54
C ASP A 172 -7.56 -33.24 -1.68
N ASP A 173 -7.90 -33.59 -0.43
CA ASP A 173 -7.02 -34.35 0.47
C ASP A 173 -6.70 -35.76 -0.06
N ASP A 174 -7.56 -36.33 -0.90
CA ASP A 174 -7.40 -37.60 -1.61
C ASP A 174 -6.84 -37.43 -3.03
N ALA A 175 -6.40 -36.21 -3.41
CA ALA A 175 -5.76 -36.00 -4.71
C ALA A 175 -4.55 -36.94 -4.86
N ILE A 176 -4.38 -37.45 -6.08
CA ILE A 176 -3.30 -38.39 -6.39
C ILE A 176 -1.93 -37.71 -6.22
N PRO A 177 -0.86 -38.45 -5.86
CA PRO A 177 0.44 -37.85 -5.54
C PRO A 177 0.99 -36.91 -6.63
N LEU A 178 0.85 -37.28 -7.89
CA LEU A 178 1.34 -36.45 -9.01
C LEU A 178 0.66 -35.07 -9.09
N GLU A 179 -0.65 -35.02 -8.84
CA GLU A 179 -1.42 -33.77 -8.85
C GLU A 179 -1.09 -32.93 -7.61
N PHE A 180 -0.95 -33.60 -6.46
CA PHE A 180 -0.60 -32.96 -5.20
C PHE A 180 0.79 -32.33 -5.25
N ASP A 181 1.80 -33.06 -5.74
CA ASP A 181 3.17 -32.57 -5.89
C ASP A 181 3.25 -31.37 -6.85
N ALA A 182 2.49 -31.42 -7.96
CA ALA A 182 2.41 -30.31 -8.90
C ALA A 182 1.76 -29.07 -8.27
N ALA A 183 0.73 -29.26 -7.44
CA ALA A 183 0.08 -28.18 -6.73
C ALA A 183 1.00 -27.57 -5.66
N VAL A 184 1.73 -28.40 -4.90
CA VAL A 184 2.76 -27.93 -3.95
C VAL A 184 3.81 -27.09 -4.67
N ALA A 185 4.34 -27.55 -5.80
CA ALA A 185 5.36 -26.82 -6.57
C ALA A 185 4.87 -25.48 -7.15
N GLY A 186 3.55 -25.29 -7.31
CA GLY A 186 2.95 -24.05 -7.82
C GLY A 186 2.60 -23.03 -6.74
N ASN A 187 2.73 -23.38 -5.47
CA ASN A 187 2.31 -22.54 -4.33
C ASN A 187 3.49 -22.27 -3.38
N SER A 188 3.39 -21.22 -2.56
CA SER A 188 4.42 -20.82 -1.59
C SER A 188 4.14 -21.35 -0.18
N VAL A 189 2.88 -21.70 0.09
CA VAL A 189 2.41 -22.17 1.39
C VAL A 189 1.18 -23.06 1.21
N ALA A 190 1.07 -24.10 2.04
CA ALA A 190 -0.13 -24.92 2.15
C ALA A 190 -0.91 -24.56 3.42
N TYR A 191 -2.22 -24.46 3.29
CA TYR A 191 -3.16 -24.30 4.39
C TYR A 191 -4.05 -25.53 4.49
N VAL A 192 -3.96 -26.26 5.59
CA VAL A 192 -4.75 -27.46 5.85
C VAL A 192 -5.92 -27.12 6.76
N CYS A 193 -7.14 -27.21 6.22
CA CYS A 193 -8.35 -26.99 7.00
C CYS A 193 -8.58 -28.14 7.99
N GLU A 194 -9.26 -27.85 9.11
CA GLU A 194 -9.60 -28.87 10.11
C GLU A 194 -10.51 -29.98 9.57
N THR A 195 -11.28 -29.69 8.51
CA THR A 195 -12.22 -30.65 7.91
C THR A 195 -11.52 -31.81 7.18
N VAL A 196 -10.25 -31.64 6.81
CA VAL A 196 -9.43 -32.62 6.08
C VAL A 196 -9.31 -33.95 6.83
N ASP A 197 -9.41 -35.07 6.14
CA ASP A 197 -9.13 -36.39 6.71
C ASP A 197 -7.60 -36.63 6.74
N PRO A 198 -6.96 -36.66 7.92
CA PRO A 198 -5.51 -36.86 8.04
C PRO A 198 -5.06 -38.23 7.51
N GLY A 199 -5.94 -39.23 7.48
CA GLY A 199 -5.63 -40.54 6.89
C GLY A 199 -5.53 -40.52 5.37
N ARG A 200 -6.25 -39.61 4.69
CA ARG A 200 -6.21 -39.43 3.23
C ARG A 200 -5.07 -38.52 2.80
N LEU A 201 -4.88 -37.41 3.53
CA LEU A 201 -3.77 -36.50 3.31
C LEU A 201 -2.43 -37.20 3.61
N GLY A 202 -2.36 -37.97 4.69
CA GLY A 202 -1.19 -38.72 5.11
C GLY A 202 0.05 -37.83 5.25
N THR A 203 1.17 -38.28 4.71
CA THR A 203 2.47 -37.58 4.81
C THR A 203 2.81 -36.74 3.57
N LYS A 204 1.84 -36.43 2.70
CA LYS A 204 2.08 -35.69 1.43
C LYS A 204 2.76 -34.34 1.67
N LEU A 205 2.47 -33.67 2.80
CA LEU A 205 3.04 -32.36 3.16
C LEU A 205 4.30 -32.44 4.04
N THR A 206 4.64 -33.60 4.59
CA THR A 206 5.85 -33.76 5.44
C THR A 206 7.14 -33.38 4.68
N PRO A 207 7.39 -33.88 3.44
CA PRO A 207 8.59 -33.54 2.68
C PRO A 207 8.50 -32.20 1.92
N ALA A 208 7.38 -31.47 2.01
CA ALA A 208 7.19 -30.25 1.24
C ALA A 208 8.17 -29.15 1.66
N ASP A 209 8.83 -28.54 0.68
CA ASP A 209 9.80 -27.45 0.84
C ASP A 209 9.13 -26.08 1.05
N ILE A 210 7.83 -26.00 0.81
CA ILE A 210 6.97 -24.85 1.13
C ILE A 210 6.58 -24.82 2.62
N GLY A 211 6.09 -23.66 3.07
CA GLY A 211 5.49 -23.53 4.39
C GLY A 211 4.21 -24.35 4.51
N VAL A 212 3.92 -24.89 5.70
CA VAL A 212 2.66 -25.58 6.00
C VAL A 212 2.02 -24.97 7.23
N VAL A 213 0.78 -24.53 7.09
CA VAL A 213 -0.09 -24.06 8.17
C VAL A 213 -1.24 -25.04 8.32
N SER A 214 -1.42 -25.58 9.52
CA SER A 214 -2.46 -26.59 9.77
C SER A 214 -3.36 -26.18 10.92
N GLU A 215 -4.67 -26.25 10.69
CA GLU A 215 -5.69 -26.31 11.74
C GLU A 215 -5.94 -27.75 12.21
N GLN A 216 -5.55 -28.75 11.40
CA GLN A 216 -5.96 -30.12 11.66
C GLN A 216 -5.19 -30.75 12.82
N ARG A 217 -5.94 -31.33 13.75
CA ARG A 217 -5.51 -31.92 15.02
C ARG A 217 -4.40 -32.96 14.87
N GLU A 218 -4.56 -33.89 13.95
CA GLU A 218 -3.65 -35.03 13.78
C GLU A 218 -2.47 -34.67 12.87
N MET A 219 -2.54 -33.53 12.17
CA MET A 219 -1.44 -33.06 11.34
C MET A 219 -0.26 -32.55 12.16
N ALA A 220 -0.44 -32.18 13.44
CA ALA A 220 0.69 -31.81 14.29
C ALA A 220 1.68 -32.97 14.47
N GLU A 221 1.17 -34.21 14.57
CA GLU A 221 1.98 -35.44 14.58
C GLU A 221 2.53 -35.75 13.19
N LEU A 222 1.71 -35.69 12.14
CA LEU A 222 2.16 -36.01 10.77
C LEU A 222 3.16 -35.00 10.17
N LEU A 223 3.17 -33.76 10.68
CA LEU A 223 4.18 -32.74 10.39
C LEU A 223 5.37 -32.81 11.35
N GLU A 224 5.38 -33.76 12.30
CA GLU A 224 6.44 -34.01 13.26
C GLU A 224 6.77 -32.78 14.15
N VAL A 225 5.76 -31.93 14.39
CA VAL A 225 5.86 -30.74 15.25
C VAL A 225 5.69 -31.09 16.73
N GLU A 226 5.01 -32.20 17.02
CA GLU A 226 4.83 -32.78 18.34
C GLU A 226 4.86 -34.31 18.30
N ALA A 227 5.09 -34.92 19.46
CA ALA A 227 5.39 -36.35 19.53
C ALA A 227 4.19 -37.31 19.54
N LYS A 228 2.94 -36.90 19.90
CA LYS A 228 1.82 -37.89 19.98
C LYS A 228 0.38 -37.47 20.32
N GLU A 229 0.11 -36.35 20.97
CA GLU A 229 -1.26 -36.09 21.45
C GLU A 229 -1.62 -34.62 21.45
N THR A 230 -2.54 -34.24 20.57
CA THR A 230 -3.27 -32.98 20.63
C THR A 230 -4.59 -33.15 21.37
N ARG A 231 -5.03 -32.11 22.09
CA ARG A 231 -6.30 -32.08 22.85
C ARG A 231 -7.13 -30.85 22.56
N ASP A 232 -8.44 -31.08 22.50
CA ASP A 232 -9.44 -30.01 22.45
C ASP A 232 -9.71 -29.41 23.83
N TYR A 233 -9.94 -28.10 23.87
CA TYR A 233 -10.46 -27.42 25.05
C TYR A 233 -11.33 -26.22 24.64
N GLY A 234 -12.18 -25.74 25.55
CA GLY A 234 -13.08 -24.60 25.29
C GLY A 234 -12.56 -23.32 25.94
N GLN A 235 -12.33 -22.27 25.15
CA GLN A 235 -11.90 -20.95 25.62
C GLN A 235 -12.31 -19.85 24.63
N SER A 236 -12.34 -18.59 25.10
CA SER A 236 -12.50 -17.40 24.23
C SER A 236 -11.23 -16.57 24.13
N SER A 237 -10.17 -17.00 24.83
CA SER A 237 -8.93 -16.27 24.99
C SER A 237 -7.74 -17.23 24.93
N VAL A 238 -6.59 -16.69 24.53
CA VAL A 238 -5.26 -17.33 24.56
C VAL A 238 -4.28 -16.38 25.27
N LYS A 239 -3.03 -16.80 25.46
CA LYS A 239 -2.01 -15.94 26.06
C LYS A 239 -0.78 -15.83 25.16
N VAL A 240 -0.43 -14.60 24.79
CA VAL A 240 0.80 -14.26 24.06
C VAL A 240 1.99 -14.35 25.01
N VAL A 241 2.92 -15.27 24.73
CA VAL A 241 4.09 -15.56 25.58
C VAL A 241 5.42 -15.17 24.93
N ASP A 242 5.45 -15.05 23.60
CA ASP A 242 6.53 -14.45 22.85
C ASP A 242 5.93 -13.38 21.94
N ALA A 243 6.28 -12.11 22.16
CA ALA A 243 5.87 -11.00 21.28
C ALA A 243 7.00 -10.56 20.33
N GLY A 244 8.16 -11.22 20.38
CA GLY A 244 9.25 -11.03 19.42
C GLY A 244 9.07 -11.86 18.14
N HIS A 245 8.29 -12.95 18.21
CA HIS A 245 7.94 -13.74 17.03
C HIS A 245 7.06 -12.94 16.06
N TYR A 246 7.31 -13.04 14.76
CA TYR A 246 6.57 -12.31 13.72
C TYR A 246 5.05 -12.45 13.91
N ILE A 247 4.53 -13.67 14.05
CA ILE A 247 3.10 -13.95 14.19
C ILE A 247 2.42 -13.10 15.27
N THR A 248 3.09 -12.83 16.38
CA THR A 248 2.56 -12.13 17.56
C THR A 248 3.08 -10.71 17.74
N ALA A 249 3.98 -10.24 16.86
CA ALA A 249 4.62 -8.93 16.97
C ALA A 249 3.63 -7.74 16.93
N LEU A 250 2.40 -7.95 16.44
CA LEU A 250 1.34 -6.93 16.37
C LEU A 250 0.34 -6.98 17.54
N VAL A 251 0.51 -7.91 18.49
CA VAL A 251 -0.38 -8.05 19.65
C VAL A 251 0.40 -7.90 20.95
N SER A 252 -0.22 -7.26 21.94
CA SER A 252 0.39 -7.08 23.25
C SER A 252 0.63 -8.42 23.96
N PRO A 253 1.76 -8.58 24.68
CA PRO A 253 1.97 -9.73 25.55
C PRO A 253 0.85 -9.90 26.59
N GLY A 254 0.55 -11.14 26.97
CA GLY A 254 -0.48 -11.46 27.96
C GLY A 254 -1.78 -11.96 27.36
N ASP A 255 -2.89 -11.71 28.05
CA ASP A 255 -4.19 -12.28 27.68
C ASP A 255 -4.75 -11.64 26.41
N LEU A 256 -5.09 -12.48 25.45
CA LEU A 256 -5.61 -12.08 24.14
C LEU A 256 -6.98 -12.71 23.92
N THR A 257 -8.02 -11.88 23.82
CA THR A 257 -9.36 -12.34 23.45
C THR A 257 -9.40 -12.61 21.95
N ILE A 258 -9.87 -13.80 21.57
CA ILE A 258 -9.90 -14.28 20.18
C ILE A 258 -11.32 -14.56 19.68
N ALA A 259 -12.30 -14.66 20.58
CA ALA A 259 -13.70 -14.90 20.23
C ALA A 259 -14.65 -14.23 21.23
N SER A 260 -15.88 -13.95 20.80
CA SER A 260 -16.94 -13.34 21.63
C SER A 260 -17.58 -14.32 22.62
N SER A 261 -17.33 -15.62 22.46
CA SER A 261 -17.79 -16.70 23.33
C SER A 261 -16.79 -17.86 23.30
N SER A 262 -16.96 -18.85 24.18
CA SER A 262 -16.09 -20.03 24.22
C SER A 262 -16.18 -20.78 22.88
N VAL A 263 -15.02 -20.95 22.24
CA VAL A 263 -14.81 -21.75 21.01
C VAL A 263 -13.92 -22.94 21.32
N ARG A 264 -13.94 -23.96 20.45
CA ARG A 264 -13.09 -25.15 20.61
C ARG A 264 -11.70 -24.86 20.04
N LEU A 265 -10.68 -24.99 20.87
CA LEU A 265 -9.28 -24.76 20.53
C LEU A 265 -8.46 -26.04 20.69
N LEU A 266 -7.32 -26.10 20.01
CA LEU A 266 -6.34 -27.19 20.08
C LEU A 266 -5.14 -26.81 20.93
N ARG A 267 -4.56 -27.83 21.55
CA ARG A 267 -3.23 -27.74 22.15
C ARG A 267 -2.48 -29.07 22.00
N PRO A 268 -1.19 -29.05 21.70
CA PRO A 268 -0.25 -30.10 22.05
C PRO A 268 -0.36 -30.48 23.54
N ASP A 269 -0.44 -31.76 23.85
CA ASP A 269 -0.40 -32.29 25.22
C ASP A 269 0.94 -32.95 25.55
N ASP A 270 1.62 -33.49 24.53
CA ASP A 270 2.94 -34.11 24.62
C ASP A 270 4.10 -33.12 24.39
N ALA A 271 5.34 -33.64 24.40
CA ALA A 271 6.52 -32.83 24.11
C ALA A 271 6.51 -32.32 22.66
N LEU A 272 6.85 -31.05 22.49
CA LEU A 272 7.08 -30.45 21.17
C LEU A 272 8.43 -30.91 20.62
N ALA A 273 8.57 -30.83 19.29
CA ALA A 273 9.84 -31.07 18.62
C ALA A 273 10.96 -30.18 19.20
N PRO A 274 12.24 -30.61 19.14
CA PRO A 274 13.34 -29.92 19.82
C PRO A 274 13.49 -28.44 19.49
N ASP A 275 13.27 -28.05 18.23
CA ASP A 275 13.39 -26.67 17.76
C ASP A 275 12.01 -25.98 17.58
N ALA A 276 10.94 -26.57 18.11
CA ALA A 276 9.62 -25.96 18.09
C ALA A 276 9.52 -24.82 19.10
N VAL A 277 8.91 -23.71 18.66
CA VAL A 277 8.62 -22.52 19.47
C VAL A 277 7.10 -22.34 19.53
N PHE A 278 6.57 -21.81 20.63
CA PHE A 278 5.16 -21.47 20.72
C PHE A 278 4.97 -20.00 21.12
N PRO A 279 4.65 -19.09 20.19
CA PRO A 279 4.45 -17.69 20.54
C PRO A 279 3.13 -17.45 21.30
N ILE A 280 2.19 -18.40 21.22
CA ILE A 280 0.93 -18.37 21.95
C ILE A 280 0.76 -19.64 22.77
N SER A 281 0.32 -19.46 24.01
CA SER A 281 0.01 -20.52 24.97
C SER A 281 -1.47 -20.51 25.37
N LYS A 282 -1.86 -21.55 26.10
CA LYS A 282 -3.19 -21.65 26.71
C LYS A 282 -3.40 -20.52 27.72
N HIS A 283 -4.59 -19.92 27.73
CA HIS A 283 -4.92 -18.76 28.59
C HIS A 283 -4.64 -19.01 30.08
N ASP A 284 -5.04 -20.17 30.59
CA ASP A 284 -4.95 -20.58 31.99
C ASP A 284 -3.70 -21.42 32.32
N ASP A 285 -2.89 -21.79 31.32
CA ASP A 285 -1.64 -22.54 31.50
C ASP A 285 -0.58 -22.12 30.47
N PRO A 286 0.31 -21.16 30.81
CA PRO A 286 1.31 -20.64 29.89
C PRO A 286 2.40 -21.66 29.51
N THR A 287 2.43 -22.83 30.16
CA THR A 287 3.39 -23.90 29.84
C THR A 287 2.94 -24.78 28.67
N LYS A 288 1.70 -24.60 28.21
CA LYS A 288 1.10 -25.34 27.10
C LYS A 288 0.97 -24.43 25.89
N GLY A 289 1.87 -24.60 24.92
CA GLY A 289 1.79 -23.94 23.60
C GLY A 289 0.50 -24.34 22.87
N VAL A 290 -0.09 -23.42 22.12
CA VAL A 290 -1.32 -23.65 21.34
C VAL A 290 -1.21 -23.16 19.90
N LEU A 291 -0.37 -22.15 19.65
CA LEU A 291 0.17 -21.87 18.33
C LEU A 291 1.63 -22.28 18.37
N VAL A 292 2.00 -23.29 17.58
CA VAL A 292 3.36 -23.84 17.53
C VAL A 292 3.96 -23.60 16.16
N THR A 293 5.24 -23.24 16.14
CA THR A 293 6.01 -22.99 14.93
C THR A 293 7.32 -23.76 14.94
N VAL A 294 7.78 -24.17 13.76
CA VAL A 294 9.12 -24.71 13.52
C VAL A 294 9.69 -24.01 12.29
N GLU A 295 10.90 -23.46 12.41
CA GLU A 295 11.61 -22.81 11.31
C GLU A 295 12.05 -23.83 10.25
N ALA A 296 12.22 -23.38 9.01
CA ALA A 296 12.85 -24.21 7.98
C ALA A 296 14.27 -24.60 8.42
N GLY A 297 14.60 -25.89 8.31
CA GLY A 297 15.84 -26.47 8.82
C GLY A 297 15.85 -26.81 10.31
N GLY A 298 14.81 -26.42 11.06
CA GLY A 298 14.64 -26.78 12.47
C GLY A 298 14.40 -28.28 12.67
N THR A 299 14.86 -28.82 13.79
CA THR A 299 14.75 -30.24 14.13
C THR A 299 13.32 -30.60 14.52
N LEU A 300 12.73 -31.55 13.77
CA LEU A 300 11.43 -32.17 14.01
C LEU A 300 11.52 -33.31 15.05
N ASP A 301 10.39 -33.86 15.49
CA ASP A 301 10.35 -34.93 16.52
C ASP A 301 11.09 -36.20 16.08
N ASP A 302 11.03 -36.53 14.79
CA ASP A 302 11.76 -37.66 14.18
C ASP A 302 13.28 -37.41 14.00
N ALA A 303 13.78 -36.28 14.51
CA ALA A 303 15.15 -35.79 14.40
C ALA A 303 15.61 -35.45 12.97
N THR A 304 14.68 -35.21 12.04
CA THR A 304 14.98 -34.69 10.71
C THR A 304 14.77 -33.16 10.65
N PRO A 305 15.43 -32.45 9.72
CA PRO A 305 15.18 -31.02 9.53
C PRO A 305 13.87 -30.79 8.76
N ALA A 306 13.07 -29.81 9.20
CA ALA A 306 11.89 -29.37 8.48
C ALA A 306 12.28 -28.78 7.12
N ALA A 307 11.74 -29.31 6.02
CA ALA A 307 12.07 -28.85 4.66
C ALA A 307 11.55 -27.41 4.40
N GLY A 308 10.41 -27.06 4.98
CA GLY A 308 9.89 -25.70 5.03
C GLY A 308 9.36 -25.38 6.43
N ARG A 309 8.89 -24.15 6.64
CA ARG A 309 8.31 -23.72 7.92
C ARG A 309 7.05 -24.53 8.24
N ARG A 310 6.82 -24.82 9.52
CA ARG A 310 5.63 -25.53 10.01
C ARG A 310 4.90 -24.67 11.03
N VAL A 311 3.59 -24.58 10.90
CA VAL A 311 2.71 -23.87 11.85
C VAL A 311 1.51 -24.75 12.18
N VAL A 312 1.26 -24.92 13.48
CA VAL A 312 0.03 -25.53 14.00
C VAL A 312 -0.78 -24.42 14.65
N LEU A 313 -1.98 -24.16 14.11
CA LEU A 313 -2.91 -23.16 14.62
C LEU A 313 -3.73 -23.71 15.78
N PRO A 314 -4.19 -22.85 16.71
CA PRO A 314 -4.99 -23.26 17.85
C PRO A 314 -6.45 -23.54 17.50
N TRP A 315 -6.86 -23.47 16.22
CA TRP A 315 -8.26 -23.60 15.80
C TRP A 315 -8.68 -25.07 15.85
N GLY A 316 -9.66 -25.41 16.70
CA GLY A 316 -10.04 -26.80 16.93
C GLY A 316 -11.22 -27.32 16.16
N LYS A 317 -11.54 -28.59 16.47
CA LYS A 317 -12.51 -29.36 15.70
C LYS A 317 -13.92 -28.77 15.70
N ASP A 318 -14.53 -28.67 14.51
CA ASP A 318 -15.85 -28.05 14.32
C ASP A 318 -15.91 -26.58 14.80
N LEU A 319 -14.77 -25.88 14.86
CA LEU A 319 -14.75 -24.47 15.22
C LEU A 319 -15.52 -23.66 14.17
N ASP A 320 -16.54 -22.95 14.63
CA ASP A 320 -17.24 -21.96 13.84
C ASP A 320 -16.33 -20.74 13.65
N PHE A 321 -15.66 -20.70 12.50
CA PHE A 321 -14.66 -19.68 12.16
C PHE A 321 -15.24 -18.26 12.19
N SER A 322 -16.55 -18.11 11.96
CA SER A 322 -17.23 -16.81 12.04
C SER A 322 -17.28 -16.20 13.46
N LYS A 323 -16.99 -16.99 14.50
CA LYS A 323 -16.92 -16.51 15.90
C LYS A 323 -15.56 -15.92 16.28
N LEU A 324 -14.54 -16.14 15.45
CA LEU A 324 -13.23 -15.53 15.63
C LEU A 324 -13.32 -14.02 15.39
N ASN A 325 -12.62 -13.24 16.20
CA ASN A 325 -12.56 -11.80 16.04
C ASN A 325 -11.45 -11.39 15.05
N ALA A 326 -11.38 -10.10 14.73
CA ALA A 326 -10.36 -9.56 13.84
C ALA A 326 -8.94 -9.92 14.28
N THR A 327 -8.65 -9.92 15.58
CA THR A 327 -7.33 -10.28 16.12
C THR A 327 -6.95 -11.74 15.82
N ALA A 328 -7.89 -12.68 15.94
CA ALA A 328 -7.67 -14.07 15.58
C ALA A 328 -7.45 -14.25 14.06
N HIS A 329 -8.15 -13.46 13.23
CA HIS A 329 -7.89 -13.42 11.78
C HIS A 329 -6.48 -12.88 11.48
N VAL A 330 -6.02 -11.83 12.20
CA VAL A 330 -4.65 -11.32 12.08
C VAL A 330 -3.62 -12.40 12.43
N LEU A 331 -3.82 -13.16 13.52
CA LEU A 331 -2.92 -14.27 13.86
C LEU A 331 -2.89 -15.35 12.77
N THR A 332 -4.03 -15.64 12.15
CA THR A 332 -4.13 -16.60 11.05
C THR A 332 -3.38 -16.10 9.82
N LYS A 333 -3.63 -14.86 9.38
CA LYS A 333 -2.92 -14.21 8.28
C LYS A 333 -1.40 -14.24 8.51
N ARG A 334 -0.95 -13.83 9.70
CA ARG A 334 0.48 -13.77 10.00
C ARG A 334 1.13 -15.14 10.08
N SER A 335 0.38 -16.17 10.47
CA SER A 335 0.85 -17.56 10.40
C SER A 335 1.11 -17.99 8.95
N ILE A 336 0.20 -17.62 8.04
CA ILE A 336 0.36 -17.86 6.59
C ILE A 336 1.53 -17.07 6.03
N ASP A 337 1.59 -15.77 6.29
CA ASP A 337 2.67 -14.90 5.83
C ASP A 337 4.05 -15.40 6.29
N TRP A 338 4.15 -15.78 7.57
CA TRP A 338 5.38 -16.34 8.13
C TRP A 338 5.75 -17.66 7.47
N ALA A 339 4.81 -18.59 7.33
CA ALA A 339 5.06 -19.87 6.69
C ALA A 339 5.46 -19.71 5.22
N ALA A 340 4.87 -18.74 4.50
CA ALA A 340 5.15 -18.43 3.11
C ALA A 340 6.49 -17.70 2.89
N GLY A 341 7.17 -17.24 3.95
CA GLY A 341 8.33 -16.37 3.82
C GLY A 341 7.99 -14.92 3.45
N ASN A 342 6.71 -14.55 3.49
CA ASN A 342 6.19 -13.21 3.23
C ASN A 342 6.12 -12.40 4.53
N GLU A 343 7.21 -12.39 5.30
CA GLU A 343 7.26 -11.73 6.60
C GLU A 343 7.33 -10.21 6.43
N SER A 344 6.16 -9.60 6.20
CA SER A 344 5.96 -8.15 6.24
C SER A 344 5.17 -7.80 7.48
N LEU A 345 5.68 -6.92 8.35
CA LEU A 345 4.86 -6.40 9.47
C LEU A 345 3.59 -5.69 8.97
N GLY A 346 3.42 -5.53 7.66
CA GLY A 346 2.12 -5.64 7.01
C GLY A 346 1.18 -4.52 7.40
N GLY A 347 1.75 -3.36 7.67
CA GLY A 347 0.99 -2.15 7.86
C GLY A 347 0.81 -1.43 6.53
N SER A 348 -0.40 -0.94 6.28
CA SER A 348 -0.60 0.23 5.44
C SER A 348 0.36 1.33 5.89
N THR A 349 0.73 2.25 4.99
CA THR A 349 1.57 3.40 5.38
C THR A 349 0.78 4.69 5.26
N PHE A 350 1.05 5.64 6.17
CA PHE A 350 0.62 7.02 5.99
C PHE A 350 1.82 7.95 6.07
N GLY A 351 1.78 9.03 5.30
CA GLY A 351 2.90 9.95 5.11
C GLY A 351 3.47 9.90 3.69
N TYR A 352 4.77 10.12 3.57
CA TYR A 352 5.45 10.30 2.30
C TYR A 352 6.53 9.23 2.12
N VAL A 353 6.24 8.28 1.25
CA VAL A 353 7.08 7.11 1.00
C VAL A 353 8.10 7.34 -0.11
N ASP A 354 8.07 8.46 -0.82
CA ASP A 354 9.04 8.72 -1.90
C ASP A 354 10.33 9.36 -1.37
N ALA A 355 11.46 8.96 -1.97
CA ALA A 355 12.73 9.63 -1.74
C ALA A 355 12.74 10.94 -2.53
N PHE A 356 12.56 12.05 -1.81
CA PHE A 356 12.46 13.37 -2.40
C PHE A 356 13.82 13.87 -2.89
N PRO A 357 13.87 14.86 -3.80
CA PRO A 357 15.11 15.21 -4.48
C PRO A 357 16.03 16.15 -3.69
N THR A 358 15.49 16.92 -2.73
CA THR A 358 16.25 18.00 -2.08
C THR A 358 16.78 17.54 -0.72
N ASN A 359 18.10 17.44 -0.58
CA ASN A 359 18.74 17.09 0.69
C ASN A 359 18.83 18.31 1.63
N VAL A 360 18.48 18.11 2.89
CA VAL A 360 18.62 19.07 3.99
C VAL A 360 19.56 18.51 5.06
N THR A 361 20.65 19.22 5.33
CA THR A 361 21.64 18.91 6.37
C THR A 361 21.72 20.03 7.41
N ASN A 362 22.68 19.97 8.35
CA ASN A 362 22.84 20.94 9.46
C ASN A 362 21.62 21.02 10.39
N VAL A 363 20.94 19.89 10.58
CA VAL A 363 19.72 19.78 11.39
C VAL A 363 19.97 19.22 12.79
N ARG A 364 21.23 19.25 13.23
CA ARG A 364 21.58 18.82 14.59
C ARG A 364 20.95 19.74 15.62
N ARG A 365 20.50 19.15 16.72
CA ARG A 365 19.80 19.85 17.83
C ARG A 365 18.44 20.43 17.42
N LEU A 366 17.85 19.91 16.35
CA LEU A 366 16.51 20.23 15.93
C LEU A 366 15.65 18.98 16.05
N GLN A 367 14.36 19.17 16.35
CA GLN A 367 13.32 18.22 15.99
C GLN A 367 12.55 18.82 14.81
N VAL A 368 12.34 18.01 13.78
CA VAL A 368 11.70 18.43 12.54
C VAL A 368 10.48 17.55 12.33
N ALA A 369 9.33 18.14 12.01
CA ALA A 369 8.10 17.41 11.80
C ALA A 369 7.41 17.83 10.50
N THR A 370 6.76 16.87 9.82
CA THR A 370 5.93 17.14 8.64
C THR A 370 4.51 16.65 8.86
N GLN A 371 3.54 17.37 8.32
CA GLN A 371 2.12 17.03 8.42
C GLN A 371 1.76 15.87 7.48
N VAL A 372 1.00 14.93 8.00
CA VAL A 372 0.50 13.75 7.29
C VAL A 372 -0.98 13.50 7.64
N THR A 373 -1.66 12.74 6.80
CA THR A 373 -3.06 12.36 7.02
C THR A 373 -3.18 10.85 7.09
N LEU A 374 -3.81 10.36 8.16
CA LEU A 374 -4.22 8.97 8.32
C LEU A 374 -5.69 8.85 7.88
N ALA A 375 -5.95 8.03 6.88
CA ALA A 375 -7.28 7.88 6.28
C ALA A 375 -8.18 6.89 7.04
N GLU A 376 -7.58 5.87 7.67
CA GLU A 376 -8.27 4.75 8.30
C GLU A 376 -7.70 4.51 9.70
N ALA A 377 -8.53 4.02 10.63
CA ALA A 377 -8.06 3.69 11.97
C ALA A 377 -7.08 2.52 11.93
N GLY A 378 -6.11 2.50 12.83
CA GLY A 378 -5.24 1.35 12.98
C GLY A 378 -4.11 1.54 13.99
N THR A 379 -3.34 0.48 14.19
CA THR A 379 -2.24 0.46 15.17
C THR A 379 -0.91 0.69 14.47
N VAL A 380 -0.28 1.83 14.77
CA VAL A 380 1.05 2.20 14.25
C VAL A 380 2.13 1.48 15.03
N THR A 381 3.10 0.91 14.33
CA THR A 381 4.17 0.09 14.93
C THR A 381 5.57 0.47 14.47
N GLU A 382 5.71 1.27 13.42
CA GLU A 382 7.00 1.67 12.86
C GLU A 382 6.93 3.07 12.23
N VAL A 383 8.05 3.80 12.28
CA VAL A 383 8.28 4.98 11.44
C VAL A 383 9.57 4.78 10.66
N GLY A 384 9.55 5.16 9.38
CA GLY A 384 10.71 5.12 8.49
C GLY A 384 10.91 6.47 7.78
N ALA A 385 12.17 6.85 7.58
CA ALA A 385 12.53 8.07 6.87
C ALA A 385 13.70 7.82 5.89
N PHE A 386 13.74 8.56 4.79
CA PHE A 386 14.87 8.53 3.86
C PHE A 386 15.97 9.48 4.36
N ILE A 387 16.96 8.92 5.06
CA ILE A 387 17.97 9.64 5.83
C ILE A 387 19.36 8.98 5.70
N GLY A 388 20.41 9.70 6.06
CA GLY A 388 21.78 9.18 6.00
C GLY A 388 22.83 10.28 5.95
N GLY A 389 23.97 10.01 5.31
CA GLY A 389 25.09 10.93 5.13
C GLY A 389 26.21 10.79 6.17
N PHE A 390 25.91 10.21 7.33
CA PHE A 390 26.89 9.85 8.36
C PHE A 390 26.26 8.85 9.34
N ALA A 391 27.02 7.84 9.74
CA ALA A 391 26.56 6.84 10.70
C ALA A 391 26.59 7.42 12.13
N ASP A 392 25.40 7.68 12.68
CA ASP A 392 25.19 8.21 14.04
C ASP A 392 23.73 7.94 14.43
N ASN A 393 23.31 8.39 15.61
CA ASN A 393 21.96 8.13 16.11
C ASN A 393 20.87 8.98 15.43
N CYS A 394 19.66 8.43 15.44
CA CYS A 394 18.41 9.07 15.07
C CYS A 394 17.30 8.69 16.05
N ARG A 395 16.22 9.48 16.07
CA ARG A 395 14.93 9.14 16.70
C ARG A 395 13.78 9.59 15.81
N PHE A 396 12.66 8.88 15.90
CA PHE A 396 11.38 9.26 15.30
C PHE A 396 10.29 9.46 16.34
N ALA A 397 9.27 10.24 15.98
CA ALA A 397 8.11 10.49 16.81
C ALA A 397 6.85 10.79 16.00
N ILE A 398 5.70 10.67 16.67
CA ILE A 398 4.38 11.04 16.16
C ILE A 398 3.76 12.05 17.11
N TYR A 399 3.27 13.16 16.57
CA TYR A 399 2.52 14.18 17.30
C TYR A 399 1.09 14.28 16.78
N SER A 400 0.16 14.67 17.67
CA SER A 400 -1.18 15.11 17.27
C SER A 400 -1.12 16.45 16.53
N ASP A 401 -2.12 16.73 15.70
CA ASP A 401 -2.33 18.06 15.13
C ASP A 401 -3.20 18.93 16.04
N LEU A 402 -2.83 20.20 16.16
CA LEU A 402 -3.70 21.26 16.67
C LEU A 402 -3.63 22.47 15.73
N ALA A 403 -4.66 22.62 14.90
CA ALA A 403 -4.80 23.76 13.99
C ALA A 403 -3.62 23.95 13.02
N GLY A 404 -3.06 22.84 12.50
CA GLY A 404 -1.96 22.88 11.54
C GLY A 404 -0.58 23.08 12.17
N GLU A 405 -0.44 22.77 13.46
CA GLU A 405 0.84 22.66 14.17
C GLU A 405 0.90 21.31 14.92
N PRO A 406 2.10 20.71 15.09
CA PRO A 406 2.27 19.61 16.03
C PRO A 406 1.94 20.10 17.45
N ASP A 407 1.28 19.25 18.24
CA ASP A 407 0.88 19.60 19.61
C ASP A 407 1.40 18.60 20.64
N THR A 408 0.68 17.50 20.88
CA THR A 408 0.98 16.53 21.93
C THR A 408 1.77 15.36 21.36
N LEU A 409 2.86 14.97 22.02
CA LEU A 409 3.64 13.79 21.66
C LEU A 409 2.81 12.53 21.94
N LEU A 410 2.54 11.74 20.91
CA LEU A 410 1.74 10.52 21.00
C LEU A 410 2.63 9.30 21.24
N ALA A 411 3.73 9.18 20.48
CA ALA A 411 4.70 8.11 20.64
C ALA A 411 6.07 8.51 20.06
N GLU A 412 7.15 7.90 20.57
CA GLU A 412 8.51 8.08 20.07
C GLU A 412 9.30 6.77 20.09
N THR A 413 10.32 6.66 19.24
CA THR A 413 11.26 5.54 19.23
C THR A 413 12.36 5.74 20.29
N ALA A 414 13.03 4.65 20.68
CA ALA A 414 14.36 4.75 21.28
C ALA A 414 15.36 5.37 20.28
N ALA A 415 16.48 5.90 20.77
CA ALA A 415 17.59 6.28 19.89
C ALA A 415 18.18 5.02 19.25
N PHE A 416 18.37 5.05 17.94
CA PHE A 416 18.96 3.95 17.18
C PHE A 416 19.98 4.51 16.18
N ALA A 417 21.00 3.71 15.87
CA ALA A 417 22.02 4.09 14.91
C ALA A 417 21.49 3.91 13.47
N ILE A 418 21.81 4.86 12.60
CA ILE A 418 21.56 4.76 11.16
C ILE A 418 22.87 4.54 10.40
N GLU A 419 22.76 4.00 9.19
CA GLU A 419 23.90 3.81 8.30
C GLU A 419 24.37 5.12 7.63
N SER A 420 25.59 5.10 7.11
CA SER A 420 26.18 6.30 6.47
C SER A 420 25.63 6.59 5.06
N ALA A 421 25.13 5.58 4.35
CA ALA A 421 24.49 5.76 3.06
C ALA A 421 23.11 6.40 3.23
N TYR A 422 22.67 7.19 2.23
CA TYR A 422 21.28 7.64 2.19
C TYR A 422 20.39 6.49 1.75
N ASP A 423 19.53 6.06 2.65
CA ASP A 423 18.57 5.00 2.41
C ASP A 423 17.34 5.17 3.32
N TRP A 424 16.31 4.36 3.11
CA TRP A 424 15.23 4.21 4.06
C TRP A 424 15.76 3.56 5.34
N GLN A 425 15.64 4.29 6.45
CA GLN A 425 16.00 3.83 7.79
C GLN A 425 14.72 3.85 8.63
N SER A 426 14.37 2.71 9.23
CA SER A 426 13.16 2.57 10.03
C SER A 426 13.47 2.09 11.45
N ALA A 427 12.55 2.38 12.36
CA ALA A 427 12.61 1.89 13.73
C ALA A 427 11.21 1.65 14.28
N ALA A 428 11.09 0.58 15.07
CA ALA A 428 9.86 0.23 15.76
C ALA A 428 9.46 1.31 16.77
N LEU A 429 8.16 1.65 16.78
CA LEU A 429 7.52 2.44 17.81
C LEU A 429 6.77 1.55 18.80
N PRO A 430 6.62 1.98 20.07
CA PRO A 430 5.61 1.43 20.95
C PRO A 430 4.25 1.45 20.25
N PRO A 431 3.53 0.31 20.13
CA PRO A 431 2.28 0.25 19.39
C PRO A 431 1.28 1.29 19.88
N ILE A 432 0.77 2.09 18.95
CA ILE A 432 -0.20 3.14 19.25
C ILE A 432 -1.37 3.10 18.27
N HIS A 433 -2.57 2.97 18.82
CA HIS A 433 -3.80 3.01 18.03
C HIS A 433 -4.18 4.46 17.72
N LEU A 434 -4.34 4.76 16.43
CA LEU A 434 -4.73 6.07 15.92
C LEU A 434 -6.04 5.96 15.12
N THR A 435 -6.86 7.00 15.22
CA THR A 435 -8.10 7.15 14.44
C THR A 435 -7.83 7.99 13.18
N PRO A 436 -8.70 7.97 12.16
CA PRO A 436 -8.56 8.85 11.00
C PRO A 436 -8.41 10.31 11.40
N GLY A 437 -7.43 11.00 10.82
CA GLY A 437 -7.11 12.37 11.20
C GLY A 437 -5.76 12.86 10.71
N THR A 438 -5.41 14.06 11.15
CA THR A 438 -4.13 14.71 10.83
C THR A 438 -3.13 14.51 11.95
N TYR A 439 -1.92 14.13 11.58
CA TYR A 439 -0.81 13.85 12.49
C TYR A 439 0.48 14.47 11.96
N TRP A 440 1.50 14.48 12.80
CA TRP A 440 2.82 15.00 12.46
C TRP A 440 3.88 13.93 12.70
N LEU A 441 4.59 13.52 11.64
CA LEU A 441 5.72 12.61 11.74
C LEU A 441 6.99 13.43 11.93
N ALA A 442 7.76 13.11 12.97
CA ALA A 442 8.92 13.88 13.38
C ALA A 442 10.19 13.03 13.39
N LEU A 443 11.33 13.67 13.09
CA LEU A 443 12.66 13.09 13.17
C LEU A 443 13.66 14.02 13.86
N ALA A 444 14.71 13.43 14.42
CA ALA A 444 15.84 14.15 14.98
C ALA A 444 17.15 13.41 14.67
N LEU A 445 18.17 14.16 14.23
CA LEU A 445 19.47 13.62 13.82
C LEU A 445 20.59 14.11 14.76
N ALA A 446 21.53 13.22 15.10
CA ALA A 446 22.61 13.46 16.06
C ALA A 446 23.73 14.37 15.53
N SER A 447 23.89 14.45 14.20
CA SER A 447 25.01 15.09 13.52
C SER A 447 24.58 16.14 12.49
N ASN A 448 25.45 17.12 12.23
CA ASN A 448 25.25 18.12 11.16
C ASN A 448 25.48 17.56 9.76
N THR A 449 26.19 16.43 9.67
CA THR A 449 26.50 15.74 8.41
C THR A 449 25.36 14.82 7.98
N GLN A 450 24.53 14.39 8.93
CA GLN A 450 23.31 13.67 8.60
C GLN A 450 22.31 14.61 7.91
N GLY A 451 21.48 14.04 7.03
CA GLY A 451 20.42 14.78 6.37
C GLY A 451 19.20 13.93 6.07
N PHE A 452 18.13 14.61 5.68
CA PHE A 452 16.87 14.05 5.19
C PHE A 452 16.47 14.77 3.90
N PHE A 453 15.47 14.24 3.21
CA PHE A 453 15.05 14.78 1.92
C PHE A 453 13.65 15.40 1.95
N VAL A 454 13.49 16.47 1.18
CA VAL A 454 12.25 17.25 1.09
C VAL A 454 11.83 17.53 -0.35
N ASP A 455 10.54 17.76 -0.53
CA ASP A 455 9.93 18.26 -1.76
C ASP A 455 8.89 19.34 -1.44
N SER A 456 8.53 20.14 -2.45
CA SER A 456 7.49 21.15 -2.36
C SER A 456 6.11 20.59 -2.03
N GLY A 457 5.23 21.43 -1.47
CA GLY A 457 3.81 21.11 -1.32
C GLY A 457 3.48 20.28 -0.08
N GLY A 458 3.79 20.83 1.09
CA GLY A 458 3.42 20.29 2.40
C GLY A 458 3.70 21.29 3.51
N GLU A 459 3.60 20.84 4.76
CA GLU A 459 3.91 21.64 5.93
C GLU A 459 5.04 20.98 6.73
N LEU A 460 6.14 21.70 6.92
CA LEU A 460 7.28 21.30 7.72
C LEU A 460 7.47 22.30 8.86
N ARG A 461 7.77 21.80 10.05
CA ARG A 461 7.98 22.58 11.28
C ARG A 461 9.30 22.21 11.91
N TYR A 462 10.02 23.23 12.36
CA TYR A 462 11.27 23.07 13.09
C TYR A 462 11.09 23.57 14.51
N ARG A 463 11.76 22.88 15.43
CA ARG A 463 11.91 23.31 16.81
C ARG A 463 13.36 23.13 17.24
N ASN A 464 13.92 24.16 17.88
CA ASN A 464 15.27 24.11 18.43
C ASN A 464 15.30 23.31 19.73
N HIS A 465 15.37 21.99 19.59
CA HIS A 465 15.48 21.04 20.69
C HIS A 465 16.31 19.83 20.28
N TRP A 466 17.21 19.40 21.17
CA TRP A 466 18.10 18.27 20.92
C TRP A 466 17.41 16.94 21.22
N ALA A 467 16.36 16.64 20.44
CA ALA A 467 15.47 15.50 20.64
C ALA A 467 16.19 14.15 20.54
N GLU A 468 17.15 13.99 19.64
CA GLU A 468 17.93 12.74 19.54
C GLU A 468 18.55 12.35 20.90
N LYS A 469 19.13 13.31 21.61
CA LYS A 469 19.80 13.07 22.90
C LYS A 469 18.82 13.03 24.08
N ASN A 470 17.80 13.90 24.08
CA ASN A 470 16.96 14.17 25.25
C ASN A 470 15.55 13.56 25.17
N GLY A 471 15.18 12.93 24.04
CA GLY A 471 13.80 12.61 23.71
C GLY A 471 13.05 13.82 23.13
N PHE A 472 11.96 13.56 22.43
CA PHE A 472 11.10 14.60 21.87
C PHE A 472 10.36 15.36 22.97
N LEU A 473 10.01 16.63 22.70
CA LEU A 473 9.25 17.43 23.67
C LEU A 473 7.83 16.87 23.85
N PRO A 474 7.34 16.67 25.09
CA PRO A 474 5.97 16.17 25.30
C PRO A 474 4.87 17.07 24.72
N SER A 475 5.14 18.37 24.65
CA SER A 475 4.34 19.35 23.91
C SER A 475 5.27 20.13 22.99
N TRP A 476 4.90 20.25 21.71
CA TRP A 476 5.71 20.92 20.71
C TRP A 476 5.90 22.41 21.02
N GLY A 477 4.82 23.10 21.38
CA GLY A 477 4.79 24.55 21.58
C GLY A 477 4.85 25.32 20.25
N ALA A 478 5.44 26.51 20.25
CA ALA A 478 5.54 27.33 19.04
C ALA A 478 6.69 26.87 18.13
N SER A 479 6.43 26.61 16.85
CA SER A 479 7.49 26.31 15.88
C SER A 479 8.47 27.48 15.73
N ASP A 480 9.77 27.18 15.68
CA ASP A 480 10.82 28.19 15.51
C ASP A 480 10.95 28.62 14.04
N ASP A 481 10.78 27.67 13.12
CA ASP A 481 10.71 27.93 11.67
C ASP A 481 9.62 27.04 11.02
N THR A 482 9.04 27.55 9.94
CA THR A 482 7.99 26.89 9.16
C THR A 482 8.31 26.94 7.66
N PHE A 483 8.02 25.86 6.94
CA PHE A 483 8.31 25.75 5.51
C PHE A 483 7.18 25.04 4.77
N GLY A 484 6.90 25.49 3.53
CA GLY A 484 5.91 24.91 2.61
C GLY A 484 6.40 23.65 1.88
N VAL A 485 7.11 22.77 2.58
CA VAL A 485 7.70 21.54 2.05
C VAL A 485 7.26 20.35 2.88
N LYS A 486 7.44 19.15 2.34
CA LYS A 486 7.20 17.85 2.99
C LYS A 486 8.47 17.04 3.02
N MET A 487 8.57 16.13 3.98
CA MET A 487 9.76 15.31 4.23
C MET A 487 9.52 13.86 3.84
N SER A 488 10.55 13.17 3.35
CA SER A 488 10.52 11.73 3.05
C SER A 488 10.47 10.91 4.35
N ILE A 489 9.27 10.76 4.90
CA ILE A 489 8.98 10.04 6.15
C ILE A 489 7.58 9.42 6.09
N TYR A 490 7.45 8.18 6.53
CA TYR A 490 6.18 7.46 6.65
C TYR A 490 6.07 6.76 7.99
N ALA A 491 4.85 6.40 8.37
CA ALA A 491 4.55 5.51 9.48
C ALA A 491 3.80 4.28 8.97
N ALA A 492 4.18 3.09 9.44
CA ALA A 492 3.50 1.84 9.12
C ALA A 492 2.50 1.48 10.21
N TYR A 493 1.29 1.14 9.80
CA TYR A 493 0.17 0.86 10.69
C TYR A 493 -0.73 -0.24 10.16
N VAL A 494 -1.26 -1.06 11.07
CA VAL A 494 -2.16 -2.16 10.72
C VAL A 494 -3.58 -1.66 10.90
N THR A 495 -4.37 -1.67 9.83
CA THR A 495 -5.79 -1.30 9.85
C THR A 495 -6.56 -2.22 10.79
N ASP A 496 -7.57 -1.66 11.46
CA ASP A 496 -8.45 -2.42 12.37
C ASP A 496 -9.24 -3.56 11.71
#